data_AF-A0A8B8E3N3-F1
#
_entry.id   AF-A0A8B8E3N3-F1
#
_cell.length_a   1.000
_cell.length_b   1.000
_cell.length_c   1.000
_cell.angle_alpha   90.00
_cell.angle_beta   90.00
_cell.angle_gamma   90.00
#
_symmetry.space_group_name_H-M   'P 1'
#
loop_
_entity.id
_entity.type
_entity.pdbx_description
1 polymer ?
#
loop_
_entity_poly.entity_id
_entity_poly.type
_entity_poly.pdbx_seq_one_letter_code
_entity_poly.pdbx_strand_id
1 'polypeptide(L)'
;MVQCAALNCTVKSGQGLSMYLFPKDPKFRKIWTLRLKRDGFEPSEYSKLCERHFEKDQFAINPDVAYNVKFHLKSKMLKPGAVPSVFDYTDPKKKKPESSLSVSPVTGTCVSMASGRRSTALEKIAKKRRFSVLDGNQETSASEINTNTTIPQHEGHGAEFPRCEHGDLGDRLWIRRDSKAYEELERVVKGRHLLTDIRKMSPAEQTSGLEAFHKVLCHFAPKFVHFFHAQMEARLHLAVLHFNENSTRQQAKNKDGEMIYSVSYPKGRNGEGVAKEVKIQQTFNYVDELFEDLIFRREAHNTFVEARAARTMGEKQRPIPLAQMEPRARKEDIVAAHRSRFNK
;
A
#
# COMPACT_ATOMS: atom_id res chain seq x y z
N MET A 1 6.93 -41.80 22.73
CA MET A 1 7.49 -40.86 21.72
C MET A 1 6.37 -40.47 20.77
N VAL A 2 6.06 -39.18 20.60
CA VAL A 2 4.91 -38.72 19.79
C VAL A 2 5.27 -38.74 18.30
N GLN A 3 4.40 -39.32 17.46
CA GLN A 3 4.55 -39.34 16.00
C GLN A 3 3.77 -38.18 15.36
N CYS A 4 4.23 -37.73 14.18
CA CYS A 4 3.50 -36.78 13.36
C CYS A 4 2.09 -37.28 13.01
N ALA A 5 1.08 -36.43 13.16
CA ALA A 5 -0.32 -36.76 12.85
C ALA A 5 -0.62 -36.89 11.35
N ALA A 6 0.27 -36.37 10.48
CA ALA A 6 0.09 -36.39 9.03
C ALA A 6 0.06 -37.79 8.44
N LEU A 7 -0.82 -37.98 7.44
CA LEU A 7 -0.82 -39.18 6.61
C LEU A 7 0.55 -39.37 5.94
N ASN A 8 0.98 -40.63 5.85
CA ASN A 8 2.24 -41.03 5.24
C ASN A 8 3.50 -40.37 5.84
N CYS A 9 3.42 -39.83 7.06
CA CYS A 9 4.55 -39.24 7.75
C CYS A 9 5.06 -40.16 8.88
N THR A 10 6.32 -40.56 8.78
CA THR A 10 6.99 -41.46 9.74
C THR A 10 7.81 -40.72 10.79
N VAL A 11 7.78 -39.39 10.79
CA VAL A 11 8.59 -38.55 11.69
C VAL A 11 8.12 -38.67 13.14
N LYS A 12 9.07 -38.89 14.06
CA LYS A 12 8.86 -38.98 15.50
C LYS A 12 9.62 -37.90 16.26
N SER A 13 9.12 -37.55 17.46
CA SER A 13 9.79 -36.65 18.38
C SER A 13 11.23 -37.09 18.67
N GLY A 14 12.21 -36.21 18.48
CA GLY A 14 13.63 -36.48 18.77
C GLY A 14 14.50 -36.76 17.53
N GLN A 15 13.93 -36.78 16.32
CA GLN A 15 14.68 -36.94 15.06
C GLN A 15 15.27 -35.61 14.53
N GLY A 16 15.56 -34.64 15.39
CA GLY A 16 16.13 -33.34 15.00
C GLY A 16 15.18 -32.39 14.23
N LEU A 17 13.90 -32.75 14.07
CA LEU A 17 12.89 -31.94 13.41
C LEU A 17 11.98 -31.22 14.42
N SER A 18 11.60 -29.99 14.10
CA SER A 18 10.66 -29.21 14.92
C SER A 18 9.26 -29.80 14.82
N MET A 19 8.58 -29.97 15.96
CA MET A 19 7.20 -30.47 16.02
C MET A 19 6.28 -29.46 16.71
N TYR A 20 5.14 -29.19 16.08
CA TYR A 20 4.18 -28.17 16.47
C TYR A 20 2.91 -28.82 17.00
N LEU A 21 2.44 -28.33 18.14
CA LEU A 21 1.13 -28.69 18.69
C LEU A 21 0.03 -28.06 17.85
N PHE A 22 -1.15 -28.68 17.88
CA PHE A 22 -2.33 -28.08 17.28
C PHE A 22 -2.66 -26.74 17.94
N PRO A 23 -3.06 -25.71 17.17
CA PRO A 23 -3.45 -24.42 17.72
C PRO A 23 -4.53 -24.55 18.79
N LYS A 24 -4.45 -23.70 19.82
CA LYS A 24 -5.51 -23.57 20.83
C LYS A 24 -6.77 -22.91 20.23
N ASP A 25 -6.59 -22.06 19.23
CA ASP A 25 -7.70 -21.41 18.53
C ASP A 25 -8.54 -22.44 17.77
N PRO A 26 -9.85 -22.54 18.05
CA PRO A 26 -10.72 -23.58 17.49
C PRO A 26 -10.83 -23.49 15.96
N LYS A 27 -10.74 -22.27 15.42
CA LYS A 27 -10.75 -22.00 13.98
C LYS A 27 -9.56 -22.66 13.29
N PHE A 28 -8.34 -22.39 13.75
CA PHE A 28 -7.13 -22.95 13.15
C PHE A 28 -6.98 -24.44 13.43
N ARG A 29 -7.41 -24.90 14.61
CA ARG A 29 -7.48 -26.32 14.95
C ARG A 29 -8.33 -27.08 13.94
N LYS A 30 -9.53 -26.57 13.60
CA LYS A 30 -10.41 -27.18 12.59
C LYS A 30 -9.79 -27.17 11.19
N ILE A 31 -9.10 -26.10 10.81
CA ILE A 31 -8.42 -26.01 9.50
C ILE A 31 -7.29 -27.05 9.41
N TRP A 32 -6.48 -27.21 10.46
CA TRP A 32 -5.39 -28.20 10.49
C TRP A 32 -5.94 -29.63 10.41
N THR A 33 -7.04 -29.92 11.13
CA THR A 33 -7.72 -31.23 11.06
C THR A 33 -8.29 -31.51 9.68
N LEU A 34 -8.94 -30.52 9.06
CA LEU A 34 -9.51 -30.68 7.72
C LEU A 34 -8.43 -30.98 6.67
N ARG A 35 -7.26 -30.33 6.78
CA ARG A 35 -6.14 -30.56 5.86
C ARG A 35 -5.45 -31.91 6.03
N LEU A 36 -5.65 -32.60 7.15
CA LEU A 36 -5.14 -33.96 7.30
C LEU A 36 -5.86 -34.98 6.43
N LYS A 37 -7.10 -34.69 6.00
CA LYS A 37 -7.97 -35.59 5.23
C LYS A 37 -8.04 -37.02 5.81
N ARG A 38 -8.04 -37.13 7.14
CA ARG A 38 -8.27 -38.39 7.86
C ARG A 38 -9.72 -38.44 8.30
N ASP A 39 -10.47 -39.40 7.79
CA ASP A 39 -11.86 -39.61 8.21
C ASP A 39 -11.91 -39.95 9.71
N GLY A 40 -12.73 -39.19 10.46
CA GLY A 40 -12.93 -39.38 11.89
C GLY A 40 -11.75 -39.01 12.80
N PHE A 41 -10.71 -38.31 12.30
CA PHE A 41 -9.59 -37.90 13.15
C PHE A 41 -9.92 -36.64 13.96
N GLU A 42 -9.86 -36.76 15.28
CA GLU A 42 -9.95 -35.63 16.21
C GLU A 42 -8.59 -35.36 16.88
N PRO A 43 -8.02 -34.15 16.75
CA PRO A 43 -6.72 -33.84 17.33
C PRO A 43 -6.81 -33.79 18.85
N SER A 44 -6.02 -34.64 19.51
CA SER A 44 -5.83 -34.59 20.96
C SER A 44 -4.91 -33.43 21.37
N GLU A 45 -4.86 -33.11 22.67
CA GLU A 45 -3.94 -32.08 23.20
C GLU A 45 -2.45 -32.39 22.96
N TYR A 46 -2.12 -33.65 22.70
CA TYR A 46 -0.76 -34.13 22.47
C TYR A 46 -0.46 -34.41 20.99
N SER A 47 -1.43 -34.22 20.10
CA SER A 47 -1.26 -34.40 18.67
C SER A 47 -0.33 -33.32 18.12
N LYS A 48 0.64 -33.71 17.26
CA LYS A 48 1.67 -32.83 16.73
C LYS A 48 1.86 -33.01 15.22
N LEU A 49 2.25 -31.94 14.54
CA LEU A 49 2.70 -31.94 13.14
C LEU A 49 4.17 -31.53 13.06
N CYS A 50 4.95 -32.19 12.21
CA CYS A 50 6.35 -31.81 11.98
C CYS A 50 6.47 -30.66 10.98
N GLU A 51 7.63 -30.00 10.99
CA GLU A 51 7.96 -28.86 10.11
C GLU A 51 7.81 -29.13 8.61
N ARG A 52 7.87 -30.37 8.14
CA ARG A 52 7.76 -30.72 6.72
C ARG A 52 6.39 -30.41 6.12
N HIS A 53 5.36 -30.23 6.95
CA HIS A 53 3.99 -29.97 6.50
C HIS A 53 3.68 -28.48 6.32
N PHE A 54 4.65 -27.61 6.60
CA PHE A 54 4.52 -26.17 6.45
C PHE A 54 5.41 -25.70 5.31
N GLU A 55 4.88 -24.79 4.50
CA GLU A 55 5.72 -24.04 3.56
C GLU A 55 6.71 -23.15 4.31
N LYS A 56 7.84 -22.89 3.66
CA LYS A 56 8.99 -22.20 4.25
C LYS A 56 8.67 -20.75 4.62
N ASP A 57 7.66 -20.16 3.98
CA ASP A 57 7.14 -18.81 4.23
C ASP A 57 6.25 -18.73 5.49
N GLN A 58 5.74 -19.85 5.99
CA GLN A 58 4.89 -19.94 7.18
C GLN A 58 5.69 -19.83 8.48
N PHE A 59 7.02 -19.91 8.40
CA PHE A 59 7.92 -19.70 9.52
C PHE A 59 8.23 -18.22 9.71
N ALA A 60 8.39 -17.78 10.97
CA ALA A 60 8.75 -16.41 11.31
C ALA A 60 10.09 -15.99 10.69
N ILE A 61 11.01 -16.94 10.56
CA ILE A 61 12.27 -16.81 9.84
C ILE A 61 12.31 -17.95 8.82
N ASN A 62 12.51 -17.64 7.55
CA ASN A 62 12.59 -18.65 6.50
C ASN A 62 13.79 -19.58 6.77
N PRO A 63 13.57 -20.91 6.91
CA PRO A 63 14.63 -21.85 7.25
C PRO A 63 15.78 -21.90 6.23
N ASP A 64 15.50 -21.70 4.95
CA ASP A 64 16.53 -21.73 3.90
C ASP A 64 17.43 -20.51 3.99
N VAL A 65 16.82 -19.33 4.23
CA VAL A 65 17.56 -18.08 4.40
C VAL A 65 18.47 -18.19 5.63
N ALA A 66 17.97 -18.75 6.73
CA ALA A 66 18.76 -18.99 7.93
C ALA A 66 19.94 -19.95 7.69
N TYR A 67 19.73 -21.02 6.92
CA TYR A 67 20.79 -21.95 6.55
C TYR A 67 21.86 -21.28 5.67
N ASN A 68 21.45 -20.51 4.67
CA ASN A 68 22.36 -19.83 3.73
C ASN A 68 23.27 -18.80 4.42
N VAL A 69 22.81 -18.18 5.51
CA VAL A 69 23.63 -17.26 6.32
C VAL A 69 24.39 -17.95 7.47
N LYS A 70 24.48 -19.29 7.46
CA LYS A 70 25.07 -20.12 8.53
C LYS A 70 24.49 -19.84 9.92
N PHE A 71 23.24 -19.39 9.99
CA PHE A 71 22.52 -19.15 11.24
C PHE A 71 21.65 -20.34 11.59
N HIS A 72 22.14 -21.18 12.51
CA HIS A 72 21.41 -22.36 12.94
C HIS A 72 20.28 -21.99 13.91
N LEU A 73 19.05 -22.01 13.41
CA LEU A 73 17.85 -21.82 14.23
C LEU A 73 17.74 -22.96 15.25
N LYS A 74 17.84 -22.63 16.55
CA LYS A 74 17.61 -23.60 17.64
C LYS A 74 16.17 -24.13 17.68
N SER A 75 15.22 -23.33 17.19
CA SER A 75 13.81 -23.72 17.03
C SER A 75 13.21 -22.91 15.87
N LYS A 76 12.54 -23.59 14.94
CA LYS A 76 11.77 -22.94 13.88
C LYS A 76 10.42 -22.56 14.49
N MET A 77 10.02 -21.29 14.38
CA MET A 77 8.75 -20.80 14.92
C MET A 77 7.78 -20.52 13.77
N LEU A 78 6.52 -20.93 13.93
CA LEU A 78 5.45 -20.61 12.99
C LEU A 78 4.92 -19.19 13.21
N LYS A 79 4.53 -18.51 12.13
CA LYS A 79 3.82 -17.23 12.19
C LYS A 79 2.43 -17.39 12.84
N PRO A 80 1.89 -16.35 13.49
CA PRO A 80 0.50 -16.38 13.97
C PRO A 80 -0.45 -16.57 12.78
N GLY A 81 -1.24 -17.65 12.82
CA GLY A 81 -2.14 -18.02 11.72
C GLY A 81 -1.55 -18.93 10.64
N ALA A 82 -0.34 -19.47 10.84
CA ALA A 82 0.26 -20.45 9.94
C ALA A 82 -0.63 -21.70 9.77
N VAL A 83 -0.71 -22.19 8.53
CA VAL A 83 -1.54 -23.35 8.19
C VAL A 83 -0.73 -24.35 7.38
N PRO A 84 -0.70 -25.65 7.76
CA PRO A 84 0.08 -26.64 7.04
C PRO A 84 -0.51 -26.85 5.64
N SER A 85 0.29 -26.77 4.58
CA SER A 85 -0.15 -26.91 3.19
C SER A 85 0.44 -28.13 2.49
N VAL A 86 1.56 -28.66 3.00
CA VAL A 86 2.34 -29.71 2.35
C VAL A 86 1.97 -31.07 2.93
N PHE A 87 1.19 -31.87 2.20
CA PHE A 87 0.79 -33.21 2.61
C PHE A 87 0.88 -34.19 1.44
N ASP A 88 1.27 -35.43 1.73
CA ASP A 88 1.25 -36.54 0.78
C ASP A 88 0.01 -37.39 1.04
N TYR A 89 -0.99 -37.25 0.16
CA TYR A 89 -2.26 -38.00 0.23
C TYR A 89 -2.24 -39.28 -0.62
N THR A 90 -1.07 -39.74 -1.08
CA THR A 90 -0.99 -40.98 -1.86
C THR A 90 -1.52 -42.15 -1.04
N ASP A 91 -2.41 -42.93 -1.64
CA ASP A 91 -3.03 -44.07 -0.97
C ASP A 91 -1.99 -45.22 -0.94
N PRO A 92 -1.52 -45.68 0.23
CA PRO A 92 -0.48 -46.71 0.31
C PRO A 92 -0.88 -48.04 -0.35
N LYS A 93 -2.17 -48.25 -0.69
CA LYS A 93 -2.69 -49.44 -1.38
C LYS A 93 -2.55 -49.42 -2.91
N LYS A 94 -2.06 -48.34 -3.53
CA LYS A 94 -1.87 -48.26 -5.00
C LYS A 94 -0.42 -47.91 -5.36
N LYS A 95 0.48 -48.90 -5.42
CA LYS A 95 1.79 -48.75 -6.08
C LYS A 95 2.08 -49.91 -7.04
N LYS A 96 2.38 -49.58 -8.30
CA LYS A 96 3.21 -50.35 -9.26
C LYS A 96 4.41 -49.47 -9.67
N PRO A 97 5.56 -50.03 -10.08
CA PRO A 97 6.80 -49.28 -10.19
C PRO A 97 7.03 -48.60 -11.55
N GLU A 98 7.71 -47.44 -11.46
CA GLU A 98 8.59 -46.72 -12.40
C GLU A 98 8.09 -46.19 -13.76
N SER A 99 8.27 -44.88 -13.98
CA SER A 99 9.29 -44.35 -14.91
C SER A 99 9.42 -42.83 -14.80
N SER A 100 10.66 -42.35 -14.91
CA SER A 100 11.09 -40.96 -14.95
C SER A 100 10.58 -40.22 -16.18
N LEU A 101 10.16 -38.96 -16.03
CA LEU A 101 10.32 -37.91 -17.05
C LEU A 101 10.07 -36.52 -16.44
N SER A 102 10.96 -35.60 -16.78
CA SER A 102 11.01 -34.19 -16.42
C SER A 102 9.97 -33.35 -17.16
N VAL A 103 9.22 -32.46 -16.46
CA VAL A 103 8.61 -31.25 -17.06
C VAL A 103 8.45 -30.14 -16.01
N SER A 104 8.81 -28.92 -16.42
CA SER A 104 8.75 -27.61 -15.75
C SER A 104 7.35 -27.17 -15.30
N PRO A 105 7.19 -26.18 -14.38
CA PRO A 105 5.88 -25.73 -13.95
C PRO A 105 5.34 -24.58 -14.82
N VAL A 106 4.16 -24.81 -15.40
CA VAL A 106 3.30 -23.80 -16.03
C VAL A 106 2.13 -23.52 -15.08
N THR A 107 2.00 -22.25 -14.71
CA THR A 107 0.78 -21.50 -14.37
C THR A 107 -0.31 -22.11 -13.45
N GLY A 108 -0.50 -21.43 -12.32
CA GLY A 108 -1.76 -20.73 -11.99
C GLY A 108 -2.91 -21.56 -11.40
N THR A 109 -3.44 -21.12 -10.25
CA THR A 109 -4.67 -20.34 -10.17
C THR A 109 -5.11 -20.16 -8.71
N CYS A 110 -5.69 -19.00 -8.46
CA CYS A 110 -6.16 -18.38 -7.24
C CYS A 110 -7.26 -19.14 -6.47
N VAL A 111 -7.38 -18.81 -5.17
CA VAL A 111 -8.69 -18.69 -4.51
C VAL A 111 -8.71 -17.42 -3.66
N SER A 112 -9.59 -16.51 -4.06
CA SER A 112 -10.05 -15.30 -3.38
C SER A 112 -10.93 -15.65 -2.17
N MET A 113 -10.93 -14.84 -1.11
CA MET A 113 -12.10 -14.45 -0.28
C MET A 113 -11.71 -13.27 0.63
N ALA A 114 -12.25 -12.08 0.46
CA ALA A 114 -13.55 -11.58 0.97
C ALA A 114 -13.54 -11.10 2.45
N SER A 115 -13.33 -9.79 2.58
CA SER A 115 -14.11 -8.79 3.35
C SER A 115 -14.57 -9.06 4.80
N GLY A 116 -14.22 -8.11 5.70
CA GLY A 116 -15.01 -7.83 6.92
C GLY A 116 -14.44 -6.77 7.88
N ARG A 117 -14.92 -5.50 7.77
CA ARG A 117 -15.35 -4.49 8.80
C ARG A 117 -14.60 -4.42 10.17
N ARG A 118 -14.24 -3.30 10.81
CA ARG A 118 -14.57 -1.84 10.80
C ARG A 118 -13.57 -1.10 11.73
N SER A 119 -13.30 0.19 11.48
CA SER A 119 -13.57 1.34 12.39
C SER A 119 -13.17 2.61 11.62
N THR A 120 -14.03 3.58 11.26
CA THR A 120 -14.81 4.56 12.03
C THR A 120 -14.01 5.38 13.05
N ALA A 121 -13.23 6.34 12.54
CA ALA A 121 -13.11 7.69 13.11
C ALA A 121 -12.16 8.53 12.24
N LEU A 122 -12.68 9.22 11.21
CA LEU A 122 -12.09 10.46 10.64
C LEU A 122 -12.92 11.07 9.49
N GLU A 123 -14.20 10.73 9.34
CA GLU A 123 -15.03 11.16 8.20
C GLU A 123 -16.18 12.07 8.63
N LYS A 124 -15.84 13.20 9.28
CA LYS A 124 -16.81 14.26 9.62
C LYS A 124 -16.54 15.63 8.99
N ILE A 125 -15.59 15.76 8.05
CA ILE A 125 -15.41 17.01 7.29
C ILE A 125 -15.15 16.69 5.81
N ALA A 126 -16.19 16.25 5.10
CA ALA A 126 -16.21 16.20 3.63
C ALA A 126 -17.65 16.01 3.13
N LYS A 127 -18.57 16.89 3.54
CA LYS A 127 -19.87 16.98 2.88
C LYS A 127 -20.02 18.35 2.26
N LYS A 128 -20.13 18.31 0.93
CA LYS A 128 -20.74 19.26 0.00
C LYS A 128 -19.74 19.96 -0.91
N ARG A 129 -19.39 19.27 -2.00
CA ARG A 129 -19.29 19.84 -3.34
C ARG A 129 -19.42 18.69 -4.34
N ARG A 130 -20.51 18.71 -5.11
CA ARG A 130 -20.69 17.87 -6.30
C ARG A 130 -19.60 18.27 -7.29
N PHE A 131 -18.74 17.35 -7.68
CA PHE A 131 -17.99 17.47 -8.92
C PHE A 131 -17.99 16.11 -9.60
N SER A 132 -18.68 16.06 -10.73
CA SER A 132 -18.64 14.98 -11.70
C SER A 132 -17.26 14.97 -12.35
N VAL A 133 -16.45 13.97 -11.99
CA VAL A 133 -15.20 13.68 -12.72
C VAL A 133 -15.59 12.84 -13.93
N LEU A 134 -15.51 13.45 -15.11
CA LEU A 134 -15.32 12.77 -16.38
C LEU A 134 -13.81 12.74 -16.62
N ASP A 135 -13.27 11.54 -16.82
CA ASP A 135 -11.91 11.33 -17.29
C ASP A 135 -11.80 11.86 -18.72
N GLY A 136 -10.76 12.65 -18.98
CA GLY A 136 -10.45 13.18 -20.29
C GLY A 136 -9.09 13.86 -20.25
N ASN A 137 -8.06 13.12 -20.69
CA ASN A 137 -6.81 13.69 -21.14
C ASN A 137 -7.11 14.79 -22.16
N GLN A 138 -6.90 16.04 -21.76
CA GLN A 138 -6.50 17.13 -22.65
C GLN A 138 -5.72 18.12 -21.78
N GLU A 139 -4.42 18.15 -22.03
CA GLU A 139 -3.54 19.22 -21.57
C GLU A 139 -4.13 20.55 -22.01
N THR A 140 -4.50 21.39 -21.04
CA THR A 140 -4.69 22.82 -21.29
C THR A 140 -3.76 23.54 -20.33
N SER A 141 -2.73 24.13 -20.93
CA SER A 141 -1.74 25.00 -20.32
C SER A 141 -2.44 26.11 -19.52
N ALA A 142 -2.21 26.12 -18.20
CA ALA A 142 -2.72 27.13 -17.28
C ALA A 142 -1.92 28.44 -17.33
N SER A 143 -1.78 29.03 -18.52
CA SER A 143 -1.16 30.36 -18.71
C SER A 143 -2.04 31.37 -19.42
N GLU A 144 -3.29 31.04 -19.72
CA GLU A 144 -4.23 32.01 -20.30
C GLU A 144 -5.55 31.96 -19.55
N ILE A 145 -5.66 32.75 -18.48
CA ILE A 145 -6.97 33.35 -18.15
C ILE A 145 -7.21 34.43 -19.21
N ASN A 146 -7.40 33.99 -20.45
CA ASN A 146 -7.99 34.80 -21.49
C ASN A 146 -9.47 34.91 -21.11
N THR A 147 -9.95 36.14 -20.90
CA THR A 147 -11.34 36.47 -20.58
C THR A 147 -12.32 36.18 -21.74
N ASN A 148 -12.03 35.20 -22.61
CA ASN A 148 -12.76 34.88 -23.84
C ASN A 148 -13.67 33.64 -23.73
N THR A 149 -14.04 33.18 -22.54
CA THR A 149 -14.99 32.06 -22.41
C THR A 149 -16.41 32.57 -22.15
N THR A 150 -17.02 33.18 -23.18
CA THR A 150 -18.47 33.15 -23.40
C THR A 150 -18.73 33.38 -24.88
N ILE A 151 -19.22 32.33 -25.54
CA ILE A 151 -19.31 32.17 -26.99
C ILE A 151 -20.20 33.28 -27.60
N PRO A 152 -19.70 34.11 -28.56
CA PRO A 152 -20.47 35.19 -29.17
C PRO A 152 -21.33 34.74 -30.36
N GLN A 153 -21.26 33.46 -30.74
CA GLN A 153 -22.14 32.87 -31.75
C GLN A 153 -23.31 32.16 -31.08
N HIS A 154 -24.46 32.83 -31.05
CA HIS A 154 -25.72 32.20 -30.68
C HIS A 154 -26.34 31.57 -31.93
N GLU A 155 -25.97 30.33 -32.26
CA GLU A 155 -26.69 29.54 -33.27
C GLU A 155 -27.88 28.83 -32.60
N GLY A 156 -29.04 28.78 -33.28
CA GLY A 156 -30.23 28.09 -32.76
C GLY A 156 -31.21 28.99 -31.99
N HIS A 157 -31.67 30.06 -32.63
CA HIS A 157 -32.75 30.89 -32.11
C HIS A 157 -34.06 30.10 -31.93
N GLY A 158 -34.65 30.19 -30.73
CA GLY A 158 -35.95 29.58 -30.43
C GLY A 158 -37.13 30.36 -31.02
N ALA A 159 -38.34 29.79 -30.99
CA ALA A 159 -39.54 30.41 -31.56
C ALA A 159 -39.88 31.79 -30.99
N GLU A 160 -39.52 32.05 -29.73
CA GLU A 160 -39.76 33.34 -29.04
C GLU A 160 -38.71 34.41 -29.38
N PHE A 161 -37.48 34.02 -29.73
CA PHE A 161 -36.39 34.93 -30.05
C PHE A 161 -35.67 34.48 -31.32
N PRO A 162 -36.32 34.62 -32.50
CA PRO A 162 -35.88 34.03 -33.77
C PRO A 162 -34.61 34.65 -34.36
N ARG A 163 -34.17 35.81 -33.83
CA ARG A 163 -32.95 36.50 -34.25
C ARG A 163 -32.40 37.38 -33.13
N CYS A 164 -31.09 37.62 -33.14
CA CYS A 164 -30.49 38.69 -32.35
C CYS A 164 -30.98 40.07 -32.84
N GLU A 165 -31.18 41.01 -31.92
CA GLU A 165 -31.47 42.42 -32.25
C GLU A 165 -30.23 43.21 -32.70
N HIS A 166 -29.06 42.61 -32.60
CA HIS A 166 -27.81 43.25 -33.01
C HIS A 166 -27.33 42.72 -34.36
N GLY A 167 -26.71 43.61 -35.15
CA GLY A 167 -25.98 43.22 -36.36
C GLY A 167 -24.63 42.57 -36.03
N ASP A 168 -23.72 42.56 -37.01
CA ASP A 168 -22.32 42.19 -36.76
C ASP A 168 -21.71 43.15 -35.74
N LEU A 169 -21.19 42.56 -34.66
CA LEU A 169 -20.72 43.31 -33.49
C LEU A 169 -19.27 43.78 -33.64
N GLY A 170 -18.53 43.28 -34.64
CA GLY A 170 -17.13 43.61 -34.86
C GLY A 170 -16.24 43.36 -33.64
N ASP A 171 -15.01 43.89 -33.66
CA ASP A 171 -14.13 43.86 -32.51
C ASP A 171 -14.53 44.96 -31.51
N ARG A 172 -15.03 44.56 -30.34
CA ARG A 172 -15.51 45.47 -29.30
C ARG A 172 -15.25 44.91 -27.91
N LEU A 173 -15.09 45.81 -26.94
CA LEU A 173 -15.09 45.45 -25.52
C LEU A 173 -16.49 44.91 -25.14
N TRP A 174 -16.52 43.69 -24.58
CA TRP A 174 -17.77 43.03 -24.19
C TRP A 174 -18.52 43.78 -23.09
N ILE A 175 -17.78 44.36 -22.14
CA ILE A 175 -18.32 45.19 -21.07
C ILE A 175 -17.49 46.46 -21.02
N ARG A 176 -18.16 47.62 -21.15
CA ARG A 176 -17.49 48.91 -21.02
C ARG A 176 -17.16 49.18 -19.56
N ARG A 177 -15.96 49.68 -19.27
CA ARG A 177 -15.45 49.90 -17.90
C ARG A 177 -16.28 50.92 -17.09
N ASP A 178 -17.00 51.79 -17.77
CA ASP A 178 -17.90 52.80 -17.22
C ASP A 178 -19.33 52.29 -16.99
N SER A 179 -19.62 51.04 -17.33
CA SER A 179 -20.96 50.48 -17.18
C SER A 179 -21.19 49.90 -15.78
N LYS A 180 -22.43 49.98 -15.29
CA LYS A 180 -22.85 49.28 -14.05
C LYS A 180 -22.57 47.78 -14.10
N ALA A 181 -22.64 47.16 -15.28
CA ALA A 181 -22.31 45.76 -15.47
C ALA A 181 -20.84 45.46 -15.14
N TYR A 182 -19.93 46.39 -15.48
CA TYR A 182 -18.52 46.29 -15.13
C TYR A 182 -18.30 46.43 -13.63
N GLU A 183 -18.91 47.45 -13.01
CA GLU A 183 -18.80 47.68 -11.56
C GLU A 183 -19.28 46.45 -10.77
N GLU A 184 -20.38 45.84 -11.20
CA GLU A 184 -20.90 44.62 -10.59
C GLU A 184 -20.00 43.40 -10.79
N LEU A 185 -19.47 43.21 -12.00
CA LEU A 185 -18.51 42.15 -12.29
C LEU A 185 -17.24 42.32 -11.46
N GLU A 186 -16.72 43.54 -11.39
CA GLU A 186 -15.53 43.88 -10.62
C GLU A 186 -15.74 43.62 -9.13
N ARG A 187 -16.91 43.98 -8.58
CA ARG A 187 -17.29 43.71 -7.19
C ARG A 187 -17.31 42.21 -6.88
N VAL A 188 -17.84 41.39 -7.79
CA VAL A 188 -17.87 39.93 -7.63
C VAL A 188 -16.46 39.34 -7.72
N VAL A 189 -15.69 39.72 -8.74
CA VAL A 189 -14.34 39.18 -9.01
C VAL A 189 -13.34 39.59 -7.93
N LYS A 190 -13.43 40.82 -7.42
CA LYS A 190 -12.59 41.31 -6.31
C LYS A 190 -13.18 41.02 -4.93
N GLY A 191 -14.29 40.29 -4.86
CA GLY A 191 -14.95 39.95 -3.61
C GLY A 191 -14.03 39.16 -2.68
N ARG A 192 -14.07 39.48 -1.37
CA ARG A 192 -13.23 38.82 -0.34
C ARG A 192 -13.33 37.30 -0.39
N HIS A 193 -14.53 36.76 -0.60
CA HIS A 193 -14.75 35.31 -0.64
C HIS A 193 -14.06 34.66 -1.84
N LEU A 194 -14.22 35.21 -3.04
CA LEU A 194 -13.57 34.67 -4.24
C LEU A 194 -12.05 34.75 -4.12
N LEU A 195 -11.50 35.87 -3.67
CA LEU A 195 -10.05 36.01 -3.47
C LEU A 195 -9.51 35.05 -2.40
N THR A 196 -10.29 34.79 -1.34
CA THR A 196 -9.92 33.81 -0.30
C THR A 196 -9.96 32.39 -0.83
N ASP A 197 -10.95 32.07 -1.65
CA ASP A 197 -11.12 30.75 -2.27
C ASP A 197 -10.04 30.51 -3.32
N ILE A 198 -9.70 31.51 -4.15
CA ILE A 198 -8.61 31.43 -5.13
C ILE A 198 -7.29 31.05 -4.46
N ARG A 199 -6.96 31.66 -3.32
CA ARG A 199 -5.77 31.33 -2.53
C ARG A 199 -5.77 29.92 -1.94
N LYS A 200 -6.94 29.31 -1.82
CA LYS A 200 -7.13 27.94 -1.34
C LYS A 200 -7.27 26.93 -2.47
N MET A 201 -7.33 27.37 -3.72
CA MET A 201 -7.30 26.46 -4.85
C MET A 201 -5.93 25.80 -4.86
N SER A 202 -5.92 24.47 -4.89
CA SER A 202 -4.72 23.72 -5.22
C SER A 202 -4.30 24.13 -6.64
N PRO A 203 -2.98 24.22 -6.93
CA PRO A 203 -2.50 24.26 -8.31
C PRO A 203 -3.18 23.17 -9.13
N ALA A 204 -3.29 23.36 -10.44
CA ALA A 204 -3.92 22.39 -11.36
C ALA A 204 -3.27 20.99 -11.34
N GLU A 205 -2.13 20.84 -10.65
CA GLU A 205 -1.43 19.59 -10.43
C GLU A 205 -2.22 18.63 -9.54
N GLN A 206 -2.34 17.40 -10.01
CA GLN A 206 -3.04 16.33 -9.31
C GLN A 206 -2.22 15.83 -8.12
N THR A 207 -2.74 15.95 -6.89
CA THR A 207 -2.05 15.49 -5.66
C THR A 207 -2.10 13.98 -5.42
N SER A 208 -2.76 13.22 -6.30
CA SER A 208 -3.03 11.79 -6.10
C SER A 208 -1.75 10.95 -5.98
N GLY A 209 -0.71 11.28 -6.74
CA GLY A 209 0.60 10.61 -6.67
C GLY A 209 1.29 10.83 -5.33
N LEU A 210 1.24 12.07 -4.81
CA LEU A 210 1.79 12.40 -3.50
C LEU A 210 1.03 11.69 -2.37
N GLU A 211 -0.30 11.63 -2.46
CA GLU A 211 -1.12 10.88 -1.50
C GLU A 211 -0.83 9.38 -1.53
N ALA A 212 -0.63 8.80 -2.72
CA ALA A 212 -0.23 7.41 -2.87
C ALA A 212 1.16 7.15 -2.25
N PHE A 213 2.13 8.04 -2.49
CA PHE A 213 3.46 7.94 -1.88
C PHE A 213 3.39 8.03 -0.35
N HIS A 214 2.63 8.97 0.21
CA HIS A 214 2.45 9.08 1.66
C HIS A 214 1.85 7.81 2.29
N LYS A 215 0.95 7.12 1.58
CA LYS A 215 0.43 5.81 2.04
C LYS A 215 1.53 4.76 2.09
N VAL A 216 2.40 4.71 1.08
CA VAL A 216 3.56 3.80 1.06
C VAL A 216 4.52 4.13 2.20
N LEU A 217 4.87 5.41 2.41
CA LEU A 217 5.70 5.82 3.54
C LEU A 217 5.12 5.37 4.88
N CYS A 218 3.83 5.57 5.11
CA CYS A 218 3.17 5.15 6.34
C CYS A 218 3.12 3.62 6.51
N HIS A 219 3.18 2.85 5.42
CA HIS A 219 3.26 1.39 5.48
C HIS A 219 4.63 0.92 5.97
N PHE A 220 5.71 1.49 5.42
CA PHE A 220 7.09 1.12 5.79
C PHE A 220 7.55 1.73 7.10
N ALA A 221 7.12 2.96 7.40
CA ALA A 221 7.45 3.71 8.60
C ALA A 221 6.18 4.27 9.27
N PRO A 222 5.40 3.43 9.97
CA PRO A 222 4.18 3.87 10.64
C PRO A 222 4.46 4.91 11.72
N LYS A 223 3.69 6.00 11.74
CA LYS A 223 3.88 7.14 12.68
C LYS A 223 3.73 6.76 14.15
N PHE A 224 3.02 5.68 14.45
CA PHE A 224 2.76 5.22 15.82
C PHE A 224 3.85 4.26 16.35
N VAL A 225 4.87 3.94 15.56
CA VAL A 225 5.99 3.11 15.98
C VAL A 225 7.24 3.96 16.08
N HIS A 226 7.94 3.85 17.21
CA HIS A 226 9.22 4.53 17.41
C HIS A 226 10.34 3.80 16.66
N PHE A 227 11.14 4.56 15.92
CA PHE A 227 12.34 4.07 15.25
C PHE A 227 13.52 4.98 15.59
N PHE A 228 14.69 4.39 15.85
CA PHE A 228 15.92 5.15 15.88
C PHE A 228 16.25 5.67 14.46
N HIS A 229 17.02 6.75 14.37
CA HIS A 229 17.29 7.46 13.11
C HIS A 229 17.70 6.53 11.96
N ALA A 230 18.73 5.70 12.15
CA ALA A 230 19.24 4.83 11.08
C ALA A 230 18.18 3.86 10.54
N GLN A 231 17.34 3.31 11.43
CA GLN A 231 16.25 2.40 11.06
C GLN A 231 15.08 3.14 10.40
N MET A 232 14.81 4.38 10.82
CA MET A 232 13.81 5.23 10.16
C MET A 232 14.25 5.55 8.75
N GLU A 233 15.46 6.05 8.59
CA GLU A 233 16.08 6.40 7.31
C GLU A 233 16.07 5.21 6.33
N ALA A 234 16.53 4.03 6.78
CA ALA A 234 16.50 2.82 5.96
C ALA A 234 15.07 2.45 5.51
N ARG A 235 14.07 2.58 6.39
CA ARG A 235 12.67 2.32 6.04
C ARG A 235 12.12 3.33 5.04
N LEU A 236 12.50 4.60 5.16
CA LEU A 236 12.11 5.64 4.22
C LEU A 236 12.73 5.39 2.84
N HIS A 237 14.00 4.98 2.78
CA HIS A 237 14.65 4.59 1.52
C HIS A 237 13.95 3.38 0.88
N LEU A 238 13.60 2.34 1.65
CA LEU A 238 12.84 1.20 1.15
C LEU A 238 11.47 1.61 0.60
N ALA A 239 10.79 2.54 1.26
CA ALA A 239 9.51 3.08 0.78
C ALA A 239 9.66 3.81 -0.56
N VAL A 240 10.73 4.58 -0.73
CA VAL A 240 11.06 5.27 -1.98
C VAL A 240 11.34 4.28 -3.09
N LEU A 241 12.21 3.29 -2.86
CA LEU A 241 12.51 2.23 -3.83
C LEU A 241 11.24 1.48 -4.25
N HIS A 242 10.42 1.07 -3.26
CA HIS A 242 9.15 0.40 -3.53
C HIS A 242 8.19 1.25 -4.34
N PHE A 243 8.06 2.55 -4.02
CA PHE A 243 7.19 3.46 -4.75
C PHE A 243 7.67 3.69 -6.18
N ASN A 244 8.96 3.89 -6.38
CA ASN A 244 9.54 4.12 -7.70
C ASN A 244 9.33 2.91 -8.62
N GLU A 245 9.51 1.69 -8.11
CA GLU A 245 9.26 0.47 -8.88
C GLU A 245 7.77 0.27 -9.20
N ASN A 246 6.86 0.67 -8.29
CA ASN A 246 5.44 0.27 -8.36
C ASN A 246 4.45 1.39 -8.75
N SER A 247 4.89 2.64 -8.89
CA SER A 247 4.01 3.80 -9.15
C SER A 247 3.46 3.83 -10.57
N THR A 248 4.29 3.48 -11.56
CA THR A 248 3.98 3.50 -13.01
C THR A 248 3.55 2.15 -13.57
N ARG A 249 3.11 1.22 -12.72
CA ARG A 249 2.62 -0.10 -13.15
C ARG A 249 1.51 0.02 -14.21
N GLN A 250 1.70 -0.71 -15.29
CA GLN A 250 0.75 -0.80 -16.40
C GLN A 250 -0.52 -1.56 -16.00
N GLN A 251 -1.58 -1.37 -16.78
CA GLN A 251 -2.81 -2.13 -16.64
C GLN A 251 -2.56 -3.61 -16.99
N ALA A 252 -3.15 -4.50 -16.20
CA ALA A 252 -3.08 -5.93 -16.42
C ALA A 252 -3.89 -6.32 -17.67
N LYS A 253 -3.33 -7.23 -18.46
CA LYS A 253 -3.99 -7.85 -19.61
C LYS A 253 -4.33 -9.31 -19.32
N ASN A 254 -5.44 -9.78 -19.85
CA ASN A 254 -5.81 -11.19 -19.79
C ASN A 254 -5.00 -12.01 -20.81
N LYS A 255 -5.17 -13.34 -20.82
CA LYS A 255 -4.50 -14.24 -21.78
C LYS A 255 -4.75 -13.86 -23.24
N ASP A 256 -5.92 -13.29 -23.52
CA ASP A 256 -6.35 -12.85 -24.85
C ASP A 256 -5.85 -11.43 -25.21
N GLY A 257 -5.07 -10.79 -24.33
CA GLY A 257 -4.52 -9.44 -24.54
C GLY A 257 -5.46 -8.29 -24.15
N GLU A 258 -6.68 -8.60 -23.71
CA GLU A 258 -7.69 -7.62 -23.28
C GLU A 258 -7.36 -6.98 -21.93
N MET A 259 -7.63 -5.69 -21.78
CA MET A 259 -7.38 -4.94 -20.55
C MET A 259 -8.37 -5.34 -19.43
N ILE A 260 -7.83 -5.59 -18.24
CA ILE A 260 -8.63 -6.02 -17.08
C ILE A 260 -9.16 -4.80 -16.31
N TYR A 261 -10.46 -4.80 -16.06
CA TYR A 261 -11.16 -3.80 -15.24
C TYR A 261 -11.86 -4.43 -14.04
N SER A 262 -11.97 -3.65 -12.97
CA SER A 262 -12.83 -3.95 -11.82
C SER A 262 -13.95 -2.91 -11.76
N VAL A 263 -15.19 -3.36 -11.54
CA VAL A 263 -16.34 -2.46 -11.44
C VAL A 263 -16.53 -2.02 -9.99
N SER A 264 -16.68 -0.72 -9.76
CA SER A 264 -16.97 -0.15 -8.44
C SER A 264 -18.21 0.72 -8.46
N TYR A 265 -19.03 0.67 -7.40
CA TYR A 265 -20.29 1.39 -7.32
C TYR A 265 -20.20 2.50 -6.25
N PRO A 266 -19.72 3.71 -6.60
CA PRO A 266 -19.62 4.80 -5.65
C PRO A 266 -21.00 5.32 -5.24
N LYS A 267 -21.18 5.59 -3.94
CA LYS A 267 -22.45 6.07 -3.36
C LYS A 267 -23.00 7.33 -4.03
N GLY A 268 -22.12 8.18 -4.57
CA GLY A 268 -22.50 9.46 -5.19
C GLY A 268 -23.06 9.35 -6.61
N ARG A 269 -22.98 8.16 -7.25
CA ARG A 269 -23.50 7.93 -8.60
C ARG A 269 -24.79 7.09 -8.64
N ASN A 270 -25.53 7.02 -7.52
CA ASN A 270 -26.87 6.43 -7.46
C ASN A 270 -27.02 5.04 -8.11
N GLY A 271 -26.01 4.17 -8.01
CA GLY A 271 -26.05 2.82 -8.56
C GLY A 271 -25.34 2.64 -9.91
N GLU A 272 -24.87 3.72 -10.54
CA GLU A 272 -24.00 3.61 -11.71
C GLU A 272 -22.62 3.06 -11.33
N GLY A 273 -22.16 2.07 -12.10
CA GLY A 273 -20.84 1.48 -11.97
C GLY A 273 -19.76 2.34 -12.62
N VAL A 274 -18.58 2.36 -12.01
CA VAL A 274 -17.36 2.99 -12.52
C VAL A 274 -16.32 1.90 -12.70
N ALA A 275 -15.85 1.72 -13.94
CA ALA A 275 -14.74 0.84 -14.26
C ALA A 275 -13.43 1.41 -13.68
N LYS A 276 -12.64 0.53 -13.07
CA LYS A 276 -11.33 0.85 -12.51
C LYS A 276 -10.30 -0.09 -13.11
N GLU A 277 -9.25 0.47 -13.68
CA GLU A 277 -8.13 -0.28 -14.22
C GLU A 277 -7.50 -1.15 -13.13
N VAL A 278 -7.33 -2.44 -13.45
CA VAL A 278 -6.58 -3.36 -12.57
C VAL A 278 -5.14 -3.35 -13.05
N LYS A 279 -4.21 -2.89 -12.21
CA LYS A 279 -2.77 -2.88 -12.53
C LYS A 279 -2.15 -4.26 -12.38
N ILE A 280 -1.05 -4.51 -13.09
CA ILE A 280 -0.21 -5.70 -12.90
C ILE A 280 0.22 -5.85 -11.43
N GLN A 281 0.57 -7.07 -11.02
CA GLN A 281 1.03 -7.33 -9.66
C GLN A 281 2.26 -6.48 -9.31
N GLN A 282 2.40 -6.18 -8.01
CA GLN A 282 3.57 -5.47 -7.52
C GLN A 282 4.81 -6.34 -7.65
N THR A 283 5.93 -5.70 -8.00
CA THR A 283 7.24 -6.32 -8.02
C THR A 283 8.10 -5.78 -6.88
N PHE A 284 9.15 -6.53 -6.55
CA PHE A 284 10.05 -6.25 -5.44
C PHE A 284 11.51 -6.45 -5.86
N ASN A 285 11.85 -6.15 -7.11
CA ASN A 285 13.17 -6.42 -7.68
C ASN A 285 14.27 -5.65 -6.93
N TYR A 286 13.95 -4.44 -6.44
CA TYR A 286 14.85 -3.68 -5.55
C TYR A 286 15.29 -4.48 -4.31
N VAL A 287 14.52 -5.47 -3.86
CA VAL A 287 14.89 -6.32 -2.72
C VAL A 287 16.03 -7.25 -3.09
N ASP A 288 16.00 -7.82 -4.29
CA ASP A 288 17.05 -8.72 -4.78
C ASP A 288 18.37 -7.96 -4.94
N GLU A 289 18.34 -6.76 -5.54
CA GLU A 289 19.51 -5.86 -5.63
C GLU A 289 20.10 -5.53 -4.26
N LEU A 290 19.26 -5.27 -3.26
CA LEU A 290 19.71 -5.00 -1.89
C LEU A 290 20.33 -6.24 -1.23
N PHE A 291 19.84 -7.44 -1.53
CA PHE A 291 20.44 -8.68 -1.04
C PHE A 291 21.80 -8.95 -1.69
N GLU A 292 21.95 -8.67 -2.98
CA GLU A 292 23.23 -8.77 -3.68
C GLU A 292 24.26 -7.79 -3.09
N ASP A 293 23.90 -6.51 -2.88
CA ASP A 293 24.78 -5.53 -2.24
C ASP A 293 25.15 -5.94 -0.80
N LEU A 294 24.20 -6.53 -0.06
CA LEU A 294 24.47 -7.04 1.29
C LEU A 294 25.50 -8.17 1.26
N ILE A 295 25.40 -9.11 0.32
CA ILE A 295 26.35 -10.21 0.16
C ILE A 295 27.72 -9.65 -0.17
N PHE A 296 27.81 -8.78 -1.18
CA PHE A 296 29.05 -8.15 -1.61
C PHE A 296 29.76 -7.42 -0.46
N ARG A 297 29.04 -6.60 0.32
CA ARG A 297 29.59 -5.90 1.49
C ARG A 297 30.07 -6.86 2.58
N ARG A 298 29.40 -7.99 2.74
CA ARG A 298 29.77 -8.98 3.76
C ARG A 298 30.99 -9.81 3.36
N GLU A 299 31.19 -10.02 2.07
CA GLU A 299 32.43 -10.59 1.54
C GLU A 299 33.59 -9.62 1.71
N ALA A 300 33.36 -8.32 1.48
CA ALA A 300 34.37 -7.27 1.68
C ALA A 300 34.72 -7.03 3.17
N HIS A 301 33.75 -7.15 4.07
CA HIS A 301 33.93 -7.01 5.52
C HIS A 301 33.60 -8.33 6.22
N ASN A 302 34.56 -9.26 6.18
CA ASN A 302 34.36 -10.64 6.63
C ASN A 302 34.32 -10.78 8.17
N THR A 303 34.74 -9.76 8.93
CA THR A 303 34.60 -9.71 10.38
C THR A 303 33.55 -8.70 10.85
N PHE A 304 32.91 -8.99 11.97
CA PHE A 304 31.96 -8.06 12.61
C PHE A 304 32.63 -6.74 13.01
N VAL A 305 33.91 -6.77 13.40
CA VAL A 305 34.66 -5.58 13.84
C VAL A 305 34.86 -4.62 12.67
N GLU A 306 35.30 -5.11 11.51
CA GLU A 306 35.48 -4.31 10.30
C GLU A 306 34.15 -3.77 9.77
N ALA A 307 33.12 -4.63 9.70
CA ALA A 307 31.80 -4.22 9.26
C ALA A 307 31.20 -3.13 10.17
N ARG A 308 31.41 -3.25 11.48
CA ARG A 308 30.97 -2.24 12.46
C ARG A 308 31.76 -0.94 12.31
N ALA A 309 33.08 -1.00 12.14
CA ALA A 309 33.91 0.17 11.94
C ALA A 309 33.54 0.94 10.67
N ALA A 310 33.31 0.23 9.56
CA ALA A 310 32.82 0.80 8.30
C ALA A 310 31.46 1.50 8.48
N ARG A 311 30.54 0.91 9.25
CA ARG A 311 29.23 1.52 9.55
C ARG A 311 29.36 2.80 10.40
N THR A 312 30.25 2.81 11.39
CA THR A 312 30.43 3.96 12.30
C THR A 312 30.94 5.20 11.57
N MET A 313 31.64 5.07 10.44
CA MET A 313 32.01 6.21 9.60
C MET A 313 30.77 6.95 9.04
N GLY A 314 29.71 6.22 8.66
CA GLY A 314 28.45 6.81 8.18
C GLY A 314 27.58 7.41 9.29
N GLU A 315 27.65 6.89 10.53
CA GLU A 315 26.85 7.42 11.66
C GLU A 315 27.24 8.86 12.07
N LYS A 316 28.45 9.32 11.74
CA LYS A 316 28.94 10.66 12.07
C LYS A 316 28.27 11.80 11.28
N GLN A 317 27.53 11.48 10.21
CA GLN A 317 26.87 12.47 9.35
C GLN A 317 25.42 12.80 9.79
N ARG A 318 24.94 12.25 10.91
CA ARG A 318 23.55 12.48 11.33
C ARG A 318 23.34 13.90 11.86
N PRO A 319 22.27 14.59 11.41
CA PRO A 319 21.91 15.88 11.96
C PRO A 319 21.49 15.75 13.43
N ILE A 320 21.78 16.79 14.20
CA ILE A 320 21.36 16.89 15.61
C ILE A 320 19.83 16.94 15.66
N PRO A 321 19.17 16.24 16.61
CA PRO A 321 17.72 16.35 16.78
C PRO A 321 17.27 17.81 16.87
N LEU A 322 16.17 18.16 16.18
CA LEU A 322 15.64 19.53 16.16
C LEU A 322 15.45 20.12 17.57
N ALA A 323 15.00 19.31 18.54
CA ALA A 323 14.81 19.69 19.94
C ALA A 323 16.12 19.95 20.73
N GLN A 324 17.27 19.76 20.11
CA GLN A 324 18.60 20.04 20.64
C GLN A 324 19.33 21.13 19.84
N MET A 325 18.74 21.63 18.74
CA MET A 325 19.32 22.74 17.97
C MET A 325 19.22 24.07 18.73
N GLU A 326 18.19 24.22 19.56
CA GLU A 326 17.96 25.41 20.37
C GLU A 326 18.34 25.15 21.85
N PRO A 327 18.89 26.16 22.55
CA PRO A 327 19.15 26.07 23.98
C PRO A 327 17.84 25.87 24.73
N ARG A 328 17.85 24.92 25.67
CA ARG A 328 16.67 24.65 26.50
C ARG A 328 16.58 25.70 27.60
N ALA A 329 15.44 26.39 27.67
CA ALA A 329 15.11 27.24 28.81
C ALA A 329 15.12 26.41 30.10
N ARG A 330 15.43 27.05 31.22
CA ARG A 330 15.43 26.36 32.51
C ARG A 330 14.04 25.89 32.85
N LYS A 331 13.96 24.77 33.57
CA LYS A 331 12.68 24.14 33.93
C LYS A 331 11.79 25.10 34.70
N GLU A 332 12.37 25.90 35.60
CA GLU A 332 11.66 26.86 36.44
C GLU A 332 10.97 27.94 35.59
N ASP A 333 11.69 28.48 34.59
CA ASP A 333 11.17 29.50 33.69
C ASP A 333 10.03 28.96 32.83
N ILE A 334 10.13 27.70 32.36
CA ILE A 334 9.08 27.03 31.57
C ILE A 334 7.81 26.79 32.41
N VAL A 335 7.98 26.35 33.67
CA VAL A 335 6.85 26.10 34.58
C VAL A 335 6.16 27.41 34.95
N ALA A 336 6.91 28.48 35.23
CA ALA A 336 6.35 29.80 35.51
C ALA A 336 5.58 30.39 34.30
N ALA A 337 6.05 30.12 33.08
CA ALA A 337 5.37 30.54 31.85
C ALA A 337 4.19 29.64 31.45
N HIS A 338 4.02 28.46 32.08
CA HIS A 338 2.99 27.50 31.71
C HIS A 338 1.59 28.01 32.08
N ARG A 339 0.80 28.34 31.06
CA ARG A 339 -0.61 28.73 31.22
C ARG A 339 -1.53 27.61 30.75
N SER A 340 -2.24 26.98 31.69
CA SER A 340 -3.29 26.00 31.39
C SER A 340 -4.59 26.74 31.04
N ARG A 341 -5.30 26.27 30.00
CA ARG A 341 -6.67 26.70 29.69
C ARG A 341 -7.71 26.16 30.68
N PHE A 342 -7.32 25.21 31.53
CA PHE A 342 -8.21 24.42 32.39
C PHE A 342 -8.00 24.68 33.89
N ASN A 343 -7.08 25.56 34.28
CA ASN A 343 -6.90 25.93 35.68
C ASN A 343 -7.37 27.38 35.90
N LYS A 344 -8.39 27.52 36.75
CA LYS A 344 -8.63 28.74 37.54
C LYS A 344 -7.76 28.70 38.78
#